data_AF-A0A4Q3SWA6-F1
#
_entry.id   AF-A0A4Q3SWA6-F1
#
_cell.length_a   1.000
_cell.length_b   1.000
_cell.length_c   1.000
_cell.angle_alpha   90.00
_cell.angle_beta   90.00
_cell.angle_gamma   90.00
#
_symmetry.space_group_name_H-M   'P 1'
#
loop_
_entity.id
_entity.type
_entity.pdbx_description
1 polymer ?
#
loop_
_entity_poly.entity_id
_entity_poly.type
_entity_poly.pdbx_seq_one_letter_code
_entity_poly.pdbx_strand_id
1 'polypeptide(L)' 'AYNVETKEEINPLFEELKYKGVRVLKEPEDTPYGGYNFIIADPEDNVFEFAWNPFLVLDDKGDVITHHPIE' A
#
# COMPACT_ATOMS: atom_id res chain seq x y z
N ALA A 1 5.60 -5.07 -1.48
CA ALA A 1 4.58 -4.08 -1.07
C ALA A 1 5.07 -3.36 0.18
N TYR A 2 4.75 -2.09 0.30
CA TYR A 2 4.87 -1.31 1.52
C TYR A 2 3.51 -1.35 2.22
N ASN A 3 3.42 -2.04 3.37
CA ASN A 3 2.18 -2.14 4.12
C ASN A 3 2.14 -1.08 5.23
N VAL A 4 1.00 -0.40 5.35
CA VAL A 4 0.70 0.53 6.45
C VAL A 4 -0.21 -0.12 7.47
N GLU A 5 -0.19 0.39 8.70
CA GLU A 5 -1.00 -0.14 9.80
C GLU A 5 -2.49 0.17 9.63
N THR A 6 -2.81 1.37 9.11
CA THR A 6 -4.18 1.87 8.98
C THR A 6 -4.55 2.23 7.56
N LYS A 7 -5.85 2.13 7.22
CA LYS A 7 -6.36 2.44 5.87
C LYS A 7 -6.15 3.91 5.53
N GLU A 8 -6.23 4.76 6.55
CA GLU A 8 -6.18 6.22 6.46
C GLU A 8 -4.81 6.75 6.02
N GLU A 9 -3.73 5.97 6.20
CA GLU A 9 -2.37 6.33 5.78
C GLU A 9 -2.16 6.28 4.27
N ILE A 10 -3.03 5.58 3.53
CA ILE A 10 -2.85 5.37 2.09
C ILE A 10 -3.02 6.66 1.28
N ASN A 11 -4.08 7.42 1.52
CA ASN A 11 -4.37 8.62 0.73
C ASN A 11 -3.31 9.74 0.92
N PRO A 12 -2.83 10.03 2.15
CA PRO A 12 -1.72 10.96 2.34
C PRO A 12 -0.45 10.55 1.60
N LEU A 13 -0.06 9.27 1.65
CA LEU A 13 1.12 8.76 0.93
C LEU A 13 0.96 8.90 -0.59
N PHE A 14 -0.23 8.57 -1.10
CA PHE A 14 -0.55 8.72 -2.52
C PHE A 14 -0.41 10.17 -2.98
N GLU A 15 -1.02 11.11 -2.27
CA GLU A 15 -0.97 12.54 -2.64
C GLU A 15 0.46 13.10 -2.57
N GLU A 16 1.25 12.69 -1.57
CA GLU A 16 2.66 13.09 -1.46
C GLU A 16 3.49 12.59 -2.66
N LEU A 17 3.32 11.31 -3.02
CA LEU A 17 4.02 10.70 -4.14
C LEU A 17 3.58 11.30 -5.48
N LYS A 18 2.27 11.47 -5.67
CA LYS A 18 1.70 12.13 -6.86
C LYS A 18 2.23 13.54 -7.02
N TYR A 19 2.30 14.31 -5.93
CA TYR A 19 2.87 15.67 -5.93
C TYR A 19 4.35 15.69 -6.35
N LYS A 20 5.12 14.67 -5.96
CA LYS A 20 6.52 14.48 -6.38
C LYS A 20 6.69 14.01 -7.83
N GLY A 21 5.58 13.73 -8.54
CA GLY A 21 5.60 13.34 -9.95
C GLY A 21 6.04 11.91 -10.20
N VAL A 22 5.93 11.00 -9.22
CA VAL A 22 6.14 9.57 -9.50
C VAL A 22 5.07 9.04 -10.44
N ARG A 23 5.43 8.02 -11.24
CA ARG A 23 4.54 7.44 -12.23
C ARG A 23 3.49 6.57 -11.54
N VAL A 24 2.27 7.10 -11.41
CA VAL A 24 1.12 6.35 -10.88
C VAL A 24 0.67 5.31 -11.90
N LEU A 25 0.63 4.04 -11.50
CA LEU A 25 0.09 2.93 -12.29
C LEU A 25 -1.37 2.62 -11.93
N LYS A 26 -1.73 2.87 -10.67
CA LYS A 26 -3.04 2.58 -10.11
C LYS A 26 -3.33 3.59 -8.99
N GLU A 27 -4.47 4.27 -9.03
CA GLU A 27 -4.94 5.16 -7.96
C GLU A 27 -5.46 4.36 -6.75
N PRO A 28 -5.59 4.97 -5.55
CA PRO A 28 -6.11 4.31 -4.36
C PRO A 28 -7.51 3.72 -4.57
N GLU A 29 -7.66 2.41 -4.41
CA GLU A 29 -8.95 1.72 -4.47
C GLU A 29 -9.05 0.55 -3.48
N ASP A 30 -10.29 0.17 -3.18
CA ASP A 30 -10.57 -1.05 -2.44
C ASP A 30 -10.22 -2.28 -3.28
N THR A 31 -9.58 -3.25 -2.66
CA THR A 31 -9.24 -4.52 -3.28
C THR A 31 -10.39 -5.52 -3.12
N PRO A 32 -10.57 -6.48 -4.05
CA PRO A 32 -11.63 -7.48 -3.96
C PRO A 32 -11.58 -8.37 -2.71
N TYR A 33 -10.42 -8.43 -2.05
CA TYR A 33 -10.18 -9.25 -0.86
C TYR A 33 -10.16 -8.43 0.44
N GLY A 34 -10.51 -7.14 0.43
CA GLY A 34 -10.77 -6.36 1.65
C GLY A 34 -9.65 -5.41 2.12
N GLY A 35 -8.54 -5.29 1.38
CA GLY A 35 -7.52 -4.24 1.58
C GLY A 35 -7.78 -2.97 0.76
N TYR A 36 -6.87 -2.00 0.86
CA TYR A 36 -6.91 -0.73 0.13
C TYR A 36 -5.51 -0.36 -0.36
N ASN A 37 -5.31 -0.10 -1.66
CA ASN A 37 -3.96 0.09 -2.20
C ASN A 37 -3.89 1.04 -3.41
N PHE A 38 -2.67 1.51 -3.68
CA PHE A 38 -2.27 2.14 -4.95
C PHE A 38 -0.94 1.57 -5.42
N ILE A 39 -0.61 1.79 -6.70
CA ILE A 39 0.60 1.25 -7.32
C ILE A 39 1.32 2.36 -8.09
N ILE A 40 2.63 2.45 -7.92
CA ILE A 40 3.52 3.35 -8.68
C ILE A 40 4.64 2.57 -9.36
N ALA A 41 5.32 3.23 -10.30
CA ALA A 41 6.62 2.82 -10.80
C ALA A 41 7.67 3.90 -10.52
N ASP A 42 8.87 3.47 -10.17
CA ASP A 42 10.04 4.34 -10.12
C ASP A 42 10.62 4.61 -11.52
N PRO A 43 11.68 5.42 -11.67
CA PRO A 43 12.29 5.71 -12.96
C PRO A 43 12.94 4.53 -13.69
N GLU A 44 13.20 3.43 -12.98
CA GLU A 44 13.76 2.18 -13.53
C GLU A 44 12.65 1.15 -13.85
N ASP A 45 11.39 1.58 -13.80
CA ASP A 45 10.20 0.75 -13.97
C ASP A 45 10.00 -0.33 -12.90
N ASN A 46 10.64 -0.20 -11.73
CA ASN A 46 10.34 -1.05 -10.60
C ASN A 46 8.96 -0.70 -10.04
N VAL A 47 8.12 -1.73 -9.86
CA VAL A 47 6.74 -1.58 -9.41
C VAL A 47 6.65 -1.67 -7.91
N PHE A 48 6.08 -0.65 -7.28
CA PHE A 48 5.82 -0.60 -5.85
C PHE A 48 4.33 -0.50 -5.59
N GLU A 49 3.83 -1.42 -4.76
CA GLU A 49 2.49 -1.38 -4.17
C GLU A 49 2.58 -0.78 -2.78
N PHE A 50 1.69 0.17 -2.48
CA PHE A 50 1.46 0.72 -1.16
C PHE A 50 0.06 0.28 -0.73
N ALA A 51 -0.05 -0.45 0.38
CA ALA A 51 -1.27 -1.15 0.73
C ALA A 51 -1.57 -1.07 2.24
N TRP A 52 -2.84 -0.94 2.56
CA TRP A 52 -3.36 -1.35 3.86
C TRP A 52 -3.97 -2.73 3.67
N ASN A 53 -3.49 -3.70 4.44
CA ASN A 53 -3.95 -5.08 4.39
C ASN A 53 -4.41 -5.52 5.80
N PRO A 54 -5.73 -5.61 6.07
CA PRO A 54 -6.24 -5.95 7.39
C PRO A 54 -5.93 -7.40 7.83
N PHE A 55 -5.39 -8.22 6.94
CA PHE A 55 -5.05 -9.62 7.22
C PHE A 55 -3.58 -9.79 7.57
N LEU A 56 -2.75 -8.75 7.51
CA LEU A 56 -1.35 -8.83 7.94
C LEU A 56 -1.18 -8.34 9.38
N VAL A 57 -0.33 -9.03 10.13
CA VAL A 57 0.13 -8.59 11.46
C VAL A 57 1.51 -8.00 11.29
N LEU A 58 1.64 -6.71 11.62
CA LEU A 58 2.91 -5.99 11.60
C LEU A 58 3.52 -5.93 13.01
N ASP A 59 4.85 -5.90 13.10
CA ASP A 59 5.57 -5.57 14.33
C ASP A 59 5.65 -4.06 14.54
N ASP A 60 6.23 -3.63 15.67
CA ASP A 60 6.40 -2.21 16.02
C ASP A 60 7.27 -1.41 15.03
N LYS A 61 7.91 -2.07 14.05
CA LYS A 61 8.71 -1.45 12.99
C LYS A 61 7.98 -1.43 11.64
N GLY A 62 6.77 -1.99 11.57
CA GLY A 62 6.01 -2.15 10.34
C GLY A 62 6.41 -3.39 9.52
N ASP A 63 7.22 -4.29 10.07
CA ASP A 63 7.62 -5.53 9.39
C ASP A 63 6.52 -6.60 9.54
N VAL A 64 6.25 -7.35 8.46
CA VAL A 64 5.25 -8.42 8.48
C VAL A 64 5.72 -9.59 9.35
N ILE A 65 4.98 -9.89 10.42
CA ILE A 65 5.21 -11.05 11.29
C ILE A 65 4.48 -12.28 10.74
N THR A 66 3.19 -12.12 10.44
CA THR A 66 2.30 -13.22 10.05
C THR A 66 1.06 -12.69 9.34
N HIS A 67 0.13 -13.57 8.99
CA HIS A 67 -1.14 -13.25 8.35
C HIS A 67 -2.31 -14.04 8.97
N HIS A 68 -3.50 -13.49 8.80
CA HIS A 68 -4.78 -14.14 9.06
C HIS A 68 -5.40 -14.64 7.74
N PRO A 69 -6.25 -15.67 7.77
CA PRO A 69 -7.01 -16.10 6.60
C PRO A 69 -7.92 -14.98 6.08
N ILE A 70 -8.11 -14.96 4.75
CA ILE A 70 -9.19 -14.19 4.11
C ILE A 70 -10.42 -15.11 4.16
N GLU A 71 -11.46 -14.70 4.90
CA GLU A 71 -12.74 -15.43 4.98
C GLU A 71 -13.66 -15.13 3.78
#